data_AF-A0A9W5Y6Z4-F1
#
_entry.id   AF-A0A9W5Y6Z4-F1
#
_cell.length_a   1.000
_cell.length_b   1.000
_cell.length_c   1.000
_cell.angle_alpha   90.00
_cell.angle_beta   90.00
_cell.angle_gamma   90.00
#
_symmetry.space_group_name_H-M   'P 1'
#
loop_
_entity.id
_entity.type
_entity.pdbx_description
1 polymer ?
#
loop_
_entity_poly.entity_id
_entity_poly.type
_entity_poly.pdbx_seq_one_letter_code
_entity_poly.pdbx_strand_id
1 'polypeptide(L)'
;MKQLKLFSIGYAVLWLLSGLLNILGLSDFNNGDFLKLINGHLLILGTGFMTLIYVADNVLDISKKKSFNLWLILYNASLMVSVLLMLAQKVMENRGFTMEAMNLSIDIVHLGLGVCLLWVVYLVRDVSRQHSLIKTEKVKNK
;
A
#
# COMPACT_ATOMS: atom_id res chain seq x y z
N MET A 1 1.72 14.04 7.26
CA MET A 1 0.40 14.05 7.94
C MET A 1 -0.85 14.11 7.03
N LYS A 2 -1.24 15.26 6.42
CA LYS A 2 -2.52 15.36 5.66
C LYS A 2 -2.66 14.33 4.52
N GLN A 3 -1.56 14.06 3.82
CA GLN A 3 -1.53 13.13 2.69
C GLN A 3 -1.78 11.67 3.11
N LEU A 4 -1.15 11.19 4.19
CA LEU A 4 -1.37 9.82 4.69
C LEU A 4 -2.84 9.56 5.05
N LYS A 5 -3.47 10.54 5.73
CA LYS A 5 -4.90 10.48 6.06
C LYS A 5 -5.76 10.45 4.79
N LEU A 6 -5.45 11.29 3.80
CA LEU A 6 -6.16 11.31 2.53
C LEU A 6 -6.01 9.99 1.76
N PHE A 7 -4.81 9.40 1.73
CA PHE A 7 -4.59 8.10 1.09
C PHE A 7 -5.35 6.98 1.80
N SER A 8 -5.29 6.90 3.13
CA SER A 8 -6.06 5.91 3.90
C SER A 8 -7.56 6.00 3.61
N ILE A 9 -8.14 7.20 3.67
CA ILE A 9 -9.56 7.41 3.38
C ILE A 9 -9.87 7.11 1.91
N GLY A 10 -9.01 7.53 0.98
CA GLY A 10 -9.19 7.27 -0.45
C GLY A 10 -9.21 5.78 -0.76
N TYR A 11 -8.27 5.01 -0.18
CA TYR A 11 -8.27 3.55 -0.31
C TYR A 11 -9.46 2.90 0.38
N ALA A 12 -9.95 3.44 1.49
CA ALA A 12 -11.16 2.94 2.15
C ALA A 12 -12.39 3.10 1.26
N VAL A 13 -12.51 4.24 0.55
CA VAL A 13 -13.59 4.46 -0.41
C VAL A 13 -13.47 3.49 -1.59
N LEU A 14 -12.27 3.32 -2.16
CA LEU A 14 -12.05 2.36 -3.25
C LEU A 14 -12.35 0.92 -2.83
N TRP A 15 -11.94 0.55 -1.61
CA TRP A 15 -12.26 -0.73 -1.00
C TRP A 15 -13.77 -0.95 -0.91
N LEU A 16 -14.52 -0.01 -0.31
CA LEU A 16 -15.97 -0.07 -0.19
C LEU A 16 -16.66 -0.19 -1.55
N LEU A 17 -16.25 0.62 -2.54
CA LEU A 17 -16.79 0.55 -3.89
C LEU A 17 -16.53 -0.81 -4.53
N SER A 18 -15.32 -1.36 -4.40
CA SER A 18 -14.99 -2.67 -4.96
C SER A 18 -15.79 -3.81 -4.30
N GLY A 19 -15.99 -3.75 -2.99
CA GLY A 19 -16.83 -4.70 -2.26
C GLY A 19 -18.30 -4.60 -2.67
N LEU A 20 -18.82 -3.39 -2.87
CA LEU A 20 -20.19 -3.16 -3.31
C LEU A 20 -20.43 -3.71 -4.72
N LEU A 21 -19.51 -3.47 -5.66
CA LEU A 21 -19.59 -4.01 -7.02
C LEU A 21 -19.62 -5.55 -7.04
N ASN A 22 -18.85 -6.18 -6.13
CA ASN A 22 -18.85 -7.64 -5.98
C ASN A 22 -20.18 -8.19 -5.45
N ILE A 23 -20.82 -7.49 -4.50
CA ILE A 23 -22.12 -7.90 -3.94
C ILE A 23 -23.25 -7.69 -4.95
N LEU A 24 -23.19 -6.63 -5.75
CA LEU A 24 -24.21 -6.28 -6.74
C LEU A 24 -24.17 -7.17 -7.99
N GLY A 25 -23.20 -8.09 -8.12
CA GLY A 25 -23.08 -8.96 -9.29
C GLY A 25 -22.78 -8.22 -10.59
N LEU A 26 -22.35 -6.95 -10.51
CA LEU A 26 -22.01 -6.11 -11.67
C LEU A 26 -20.66 -6.48 -12.30
N SER A 27 -20.07 -7.58 -11.85
CA SER A 27 -18.83 -8.12 -12.40
C SER A 27 -19.17 -9.31 -13.30
N ASP A 28 -19.18 -9.08 -14.62
CA ASP A 28 -19.21 -10.15 -15.63
C ASP A 28 -17.98 -11.09 -15.56
N PHE A 29 -17.08 -10.85 -14.62
CA PHE A 29 -15.93 -11.69 -14.31
C PHE A 29 -16.41 -12.93 -13.55
N ASN A 30 -16.61 -13.99 -14.32
CA ASN A 30 -17.35 -15.22 -14.05
C ASN A 30 -16.87 -16.12 -12.87
N ASN A 31 -16.17 -15.58 -11.87
CA ASN A 31 -15.84 -16.22 -10.59
C ASN A 31 -15.39 -15.11 -9.62
N GLY A 32 -16.21 -14.77 -8.61
CA GLY A 32 -16.04 -13.64 -7.69
C GLY A 32 -14.77 -13.62 -6.83
N ASP A 33 -13.77 -14.46 -7.10
CA ASP A 33 -12.48 -14.48 -6.39
C ASP A 33 -11.55 -13.33 -6.79
N PHE A 34 -11.72 -12.79 -7.99
CA PHE A 34 -10.86 -11.71 -8.46
C PHE A 34 -11.10 -10.38 -7.73
N LEU A 35 -12.37 -9.98 -7.60
CA LEU A 35 -12.74 -8.79 -6.84
C LEU A 35 -12.36 -8.95 -5.37
N LYS A 36 -12.46 -10.15 -4.79
CA LYS A 36 -11.94 -10.43 -3.45
C LYS A 36 -10.44 -10.16 -3.33
N LEU A 37 -9.65 -10.55 -4.34
CA LEU A 37 -8.20 -10.33 -4.34
C LEU A 37 -7.86 -8.82 -4.34
N ILE A 38 -8.47 -8.03 -5.23
CA ILE A 38 -8.28 -6.58 -5.28
C ILE A 38 -8.78 -5.92 -3.98
N ASN A 39 -9.97 -6.32 -3.53
CA ASN A 39 -10.58 -5.80 -2.32
C ASN A 39 -9.67 -6.04 -1.10
N GLY A 40 -9.01 -7.20 -1.03
CA GLY A 40 -8.01 -7.50 0.00
C GLY A 40 -6.80 -6.56 -0.04
N HIS A 41 -6.24 -6.29 -1.22
CA HIS A 41 -5.09 -5.39 -1.37
C HIS A 41 -5.44 -3.93 -1.02
N LEU A 42 -6.60 -3.44 -1.46
CA LEU A 42 -7.09 -2.09 -1.13
C LEU A 42 -7.38 -1.93 0.37
N LEU A 43 -7.91 -2.98 1.02
CA LEU A 43 -8.15 -2.94 2.46
C LEU A 43 -6.86 -2.98 3.25
N ILE A 44 -6.04 -4.02 3.06
CA ILE A 44 -4.90 -4.28 3.94
C ILE A 44 -3.76 -3.31 3.64
N LEU A 45 -3.34 -3.22 2.37
CA LEU A 45 -2.18 -2.41 1.96
C LEU A 45 -2.56 -0.95 1.70
N GLY A 46 -3.76 -0.69 1.16
CA GLY A 46 -4.25 0.66 1.00
C GLY A 46 -4.65 1.29 2.32
N THR A 47 -5.72 0.77 2.94
CA THR A 47 -6.36 1.42 4.10
C THR A 47 -5.64 1.11 5.41
N GLY A 48 -5.48 -0.16 5.73
CA GLY A 48 -4.95 -0.62 7.01
C GLY A 48 -3.50 -0.18 7.21
N PHE A 49 -2.65 -0.47 6.24
CA PHE A 49 -1.24 -0.13 6.31
C PHE A 49 -1.00 1.39 6.29
N MET A 50 -1.70 2.17 5.45
CA MET A 50 -1.57 3.64 5.50
C MET A 50 -2.03 4.23 6.84
N THR A 51 -3.08 3.66 7.43
CA THR A 51 -3.54 4.05 8.77
C THR A 51 -2.49 3.73 9.83
N LEU A 52 -1.86 2.56 9.75
CA LEU A 52 -0.76 2.18 10.64
C LEU A 52 0.41 3.16 10.52
N ILE A 53 0.81 3.50 9.28
CA ILE A 53 1.88 4.48 9.05
C ILE A 53 1.49 5.88 9.53
N TYR A 54 0.24 6.29 9.38
CA TYR A 54 -0.27 7.55 9.93
C TYR A 54 -0.15 7.58 11.47
N VAL A 55 -0.54 6.50 12.15
CA VAL A 55 -0.39 6.39 13.61
C VAL A 55 1.09 6.42 14.01
N ALA A 56 1.95 5.68 13.30
CA ALA A 56 3.38 5.68 13.55
C ALA A 56 4.03 7.07 13.35
N ASP A 57 3.62 7.80 12.30
CA ASP A 57 4.05 9.17 12.02
C ASP A 57 3.70 10.13 13.15
N ASN A 58 2.50 10.01 13.76
CA ASN A 58 2.09 10.85 14.88
C ASN A 58 2.95 10.67 16.14
N VAL A 59 3.61 9.52 16.30
CA VAL A 59 4.44 9.21 17.48
C VAL A 59 5.93 9.46 17.21
N LEU A 60 6.38 9.18 15.99
CA LEU A 60 7.80 9.14 15.63
C LEU A 60 8.23 10.25 14.67
N ASP A 61 7.31 11.06 14.14
CA ASP A 61 7.60 12.12 13.16
C ASP A 61 8.35 11.60 11.91
N ILE A 62 8.02 10.38 11.45
CA ILE A 62 8.70 9.71 10.32
C ILE A 62 8.68 10.59 9.07
N SER A 63 7.60 11.33 8.86
CA SER A 63 7.41 12.23 7.72
C SER A 63 8.38 13.42 7.67
N LYS A 64 9.12 13.71 8.74
CA LYS A 64 10.20 14.71 8.72
C LYS A 64 11.43 14.23 7.94
N LYS A 65 11.60 12.92 7.71
CA LYS A 65 12.66 12.39 6.84
C LYS A 65 12.39 12.78 5.38
N LYS A 66 13.38 13.36 4.71
CA LYS A 66 13.30 13.70 3.28
C LYS A 66 12.95 12.48 2.39
N SER A 67 13.46 11.30 2.74
CA SER A 67 13.18 10.03 2.05
C SER A 67 11.74 9.55 2.20
N PHE A 68 10.98 10.03 3.20
CA PHE A 68 9.62 9.58 3.45
C PHE A 68 8.66 9.97 2.31
N ASN A 69 8.77 11.19 1.78
CA ASN A 69 7.90 11.62 0.68
C ASN A 69 8.14 10.80 -0.59
N LEU A 70 9.40 10.48 -0.88
CA LEU A 70 9.75 9.64 -2.02
C LEU A 70 9.21 8.21 -1.83
N TRP A 71 9.40 7.65 -0.64
CA TRP A 71 8.82 6.36 -0.26
C TRP A 71 7.29 6.35 -0.43
N LEU A 72 6.61 7.39 0.04
CA LEU A 72 5.15 7.50 -0.01
C LEU A 72 4.65 7.50 -1.46
N ILE A 73 5.30 8.26 -2.35
CA ILE A 73 4.93 8.31 -3.76
C ILE A 73 5.14 6.94 -4.42
N LEU A 74 6.32 6.34 -4.23
CA LEU A 74 6.66 5.05 -4.83
C LEU A 74 5.74 3.94 -4.34
N TYR A 75 5.44 3.89 -3.05
CA TYR A 75 4.53 2.91 -2.48
C TYR A 75 3.14 3.00 -3.10
N ASN A 76 2.54 4.20 -3.13
CA ASN A 76 1.19 4.38 -3.66
C ASN A 76 1.14 4.12 -5.18
N ALA A 77 2.20 4.52 -5.91
CA ALA A 77 2.32 4.22 -7.33
C ALA A 77 2.40 2.71 -7.57
N SER A 78 3.28 1.99 -6.87
CA SER A 78 3.39 0.53 -6.98
C SER A 78 2.09 -0.17 -6.63
N LEU A 79 1.41 0.23 -5.55
CA LEU A 79 0.13 -0.36 -5.16
C LEU A 79 -0.95 -0.15 -6.23
N MET A 80 -1.04 1.06 -6.79
CA MET A 80 -2.02 1.36 -7.85
C MET A 80 -1.70 0.61 -9.14
N VAL A 81 -0.43 0.55 -9.54
CA VAL A 81 -0.03 -0.23 -10.72
C VAL A 81 -0.33 -1.72 -10.51
N SER A 82 -0.07 -2.29 -9.33
CA SER A 82 -0.42 -3.68 -9.03
C SER A 82 -1.92 -3.93 -9.20
N VAL A 83 -2.77 -3.05 -8.66
CA VAL A 83 -4.23 -3.18 -8.79
C VAL A 83 -4.68 -3.07 -10.26
N LEU A 84 -4.11 -2.13 -11.01
CA LEU A 84 -4.42 -1.97 -12.44
C LEU A 84 -3.96 -3.16 -13.28
N LEU A 85 -2.79 -3.74 -13.00
CA LEU A 85 -2.32 -4.92 -13.70
C LEU A 85 -3.16 -6.16 -13.38
N MET A 86 -3.59 -6.33 -12.12
CA MET A 86 -4.55 -7.37 -11.75
C MET A 86 -5.86 -7.21 -12.54
N LEU A 87 -6.39 -5.97 -12.65
CA LEU A 87 -7.56 -5.65 -13.49
C LEU A 87 -7.34 -6.01 -14.95
N ALA A 88 -6.22 -5.58 -15.53
CA ALA A 88 -5.90 -5.86 -16.92
C ALA A 88 -5.76 -7.36 -17.19
N GLN A 89 -5.07 -8.09 -16.30
CA GLN A 89 -4.91 -9.53 -16.37
C GLN A 89 -6.25 -10.24 -16.43
N LYS A 90 -7.20 -9.89 -15.55
CA LYS A 90 -8.52 -10.53 -15.54
C LYS A 90 -9.34 -10.23 -16.78
N VAL A 91 -9.27 -8.99 -17.28
CA VAL A 91 -9.93 -8.60 -18.55
C VAL A 91 -9.35 -9.40 -19.73
N MET A 92 -8.03 -9.57 -19.77
CA MET A 92 -7.38 -10.31 -20.84
C MET A 92 -7.63 -11.82 -20.74
N GLU A 93 -7.63 -12.39 -19.53
CA GLU A 93 -7.96 -13.80 -19.26
C GLU A 93 -9.37 -14.13 -19.76
N ASN A 94 -10.35 -13.26 -19.48
CA ASN A 94 -11.72 -13.43 -19.95
C ASN A 94 -11.86 -13.37 -21.47
N ARG A 95 -10.91 -12.72 -22.17
CA ARG A 95 -10.85 -12.64 -23.63
C ARG A 95 -10.01 -13.77 -24.26
N GLY A 96 -9.51 -14.71 -23.47
CA GLY A 96 -8.76 -15.87 -23.94
C GLY A 96 -7.30 -15.59 -24.34
N PHE A 97 -6.72 -14.47 -23.91
CA PHE A 97 -5.30 -14.19 -24.15
C PHE A 97 -4.38 -15.05 -23.27
N THR A 98 -3.11 -15.19 -23.67
CA THR A 98 -2.06 -15.79 -22.83
C THR A 98 -1.56 -14.78 -21.80
N MET A 99 -1.31 -15.22 -20.57
CA MET A 99 -0.98 -14.33 -19.43
C MET A 99 0.51 -14.26 -19.09
N GLU A 100 1.39 -14.97 -19.78
CA GLU A 100 2.79 -15.13 -19.37
C GLU A 100 3.53 -13.79 -19.15
N ALA A 101 3.46 -12.88 -20.13
CA ALA A 101 4.05 -11.55 -20.00
C ALA A 101 3.36 -10.66 -18.94
N MET A 102 2.04 -10.83 -18.76
CA MET A 102 1.28 -10.08 -17.76
C MET A 102 1.63 -10.53 -16.34
N ASN A 103 1.76 -11.84 -16.12
CA ASN A 103 2.15 -12.43 -14.84
C ASN A 103 3.53 -11.93 -14.42
N LEU A 104 4.51 -11.96 -15.34
CA LEU A 104 5.85 -11.42 -15.06
C LEU A 104 5.80 -9.93 -14.67
N SER A 105 4.96 -9.15 -15.36
CA SER A 105 4.79 -7.72 -15.06
C SER A 105 4.19 -7.50 -13.67
N ILE A 106 3.19 -8.30 -13.29
CA ILE A 106 2.59 -8.27 -11.96
C ILE A 106 3.63 -8.61 -10.89
N ASP A 107 4.46 -9.63 -11.11
CA ASP A 107 5.48 -10.07 -10.17
C ASP A 107 6.56 -8.99 -9.95
N ILE A 108 6.99 -8.32 -11.02
CA ILE A 108 7.96 -7.21 -10.94
C ILE A 108 7.40 -6.06 -10.10
N VAL A 109 6.13 -5.69 -10.32
CA VAL A 109 5.51 -4.60 -9.55
C VAL A 109 5.30 -5.02 -8.09
N HIS A 110 4.95 -6.29 -7.83
CA HIS A 110 4.90 -6.84 -6.46
C HIS A 110 6.25 -6.78 -5.77
N LEU A 111 7.33 -7.11 -6.47
CA LEU A 111 8.68 -7.00 -5.93
C LEU A 111 9.01 -5.54 -5.57
N GLY A 112 8.64 -4.59 -6.43
CA GLY A 112 8.76 -3.15 -6.14
C GLY A 112 7.98 -2.72 -4.90
N LEU A 113 6.76 -3.24 -4.72
CA LEU A 113 5.95 -3.00 -3.52
C LEU A 113 6.63 -3.61 -2.27
N GLY A 114 7.21 -4.81 -2.39
CA GLY A 114 7.99 -5.46 -1.34
C GLY A 114 9.23 -4.63 -0.93
N VAL A 115 9.94 -4.06 -1.89
CA VAL A 115 11.07 -3.13 -1.63
C VAL A 115 10.58 -1.90 -0.86
N CYS A 116 9.42 -1.34 -1.24
CA CYS A 116 8.83 -0.22 -0.50
C CYS A 116 8.46 -0.62 0.94
N LEU A 117 7.92 -1.82 1.17
CA LEU A 117 7.62 -2.30 2.52
C LEU A 117 8.89 -2.42 3.37
N LEU A 118 9.96 -3.00 2.83
CA LEU A 118 11.24 -3.08 3.54
C LEU A 118 11.84 -1.70 3.83
N TRP A 119 11.70 -0.76 2.88
CA TRP A 119 12.17 0.60 3.06
C TRP A 119 11.45 1.32 4.20
N VAL A 120 10.13 1.16 4.35
CA VAL A 120 9.43 1.79 5.49
C VAL A 120 9.88 1.24 6.82
N VAL A 121 10.13 -0.08 6.90
CA VAL A 121 10.64 -0.72 8.12
C VAL A 121 11.99 -0.14 8.49
N TYR A 122 12.87 0.06 7.50
CA TYR A 122 14.14 0.74 7.70
C TYR A 122 13.96 2.19 8.20
N LEU A 123 13.05 2.97 7.60
CA LEU A 123 12.78 4.35 8.04
C LEU A 123 12.28 4.42 9.48
N VAL A 124 11.32 3.56 9.84
CA VAL A 124 10.79 3.45 11.21
C VAL A 124 11.91 3.10 12.18
N ARG A 125 12.75 2.12 11.85
CA ARG A 125 13.88 1.71 12.70
C ARG A 125 14.89 2.84 12.89
N ASP A 126 15.27 3.54 11.82
CA ASP A 126 16.25 4.62 11.89
C ASP A 126 15.74 5.78 12.76
N VAL A 127 14.49 6.20 12.55
CA VAL A 127 13.86 7.27 13.34
C VAL A 127 13.68 6.86 14.80
N SER A 128 13.24 5.62 15.07
CA SER A 128 13.10 5.10 16.43
C SER A 128 14.43 5.09 17.18
N ARG A 129 15.54 4.74 16.51
CA ARG A 129 16.88 4.76 17.11
C ARG A 129 17.31 6.18 17.48
N GLN A 130 17.02 7.16 16.62
CA GLN A 130 17.33 8.57 16.92
C GLN A 130 16.53 9.06 18.13
N HIS A 131 15.25 8.71 18.21
CA HIS A 131 14.39 9.05 19.35
C HIS A 131 14.91 8.48 20.68
N SER A 132 15.38 7.22 20.69
CA SER A 132 15.92 6.61 21.91
C SER A 132 17.20 7.28 22.41
N LEU A 133 18.11 7.67 21.50
CA LEU A 133 19.38 8.31 21.85
C LEU A 133 19.18 9.68 22.50
N ILE A 134 18.28 10.50 21.95
CA ILE A 134 17.93 11.81 22.50
C ILE A 134 17.34 11.67 23.92
N LYS A 135 16.52 10.64 24.14
CA LYS A 135 15.93 10.38 25.47
C LYS A 135 16.99 10.02 26.50
N THR A 136 17.95 9.16 26.15
CA THR A 136 19.05 8.77 27.06
C THR A 136 19.96 9.95 27.41
N GLU A 137 20.24 10.83 26.45
CA GLU A 137 21.10 12.01 26.68
C GLU A 137 20.43 13.01 27.63
N LYS A 138 19.12 13.26 27.48
CA LYS A 138 18.35 14.11 28.39
C LYS A 138 18.29 13.58 29.83
N VAL A 139 18.30 12.25 30.02
CA VAL A 139 18.32 11.63 31.35
C VAL A 139 19.70 11.75 31.98
N LYS A 140 20.79 11.63 31.20
CA LYS A 140 22.16 11.74 31.71
C LYS A 140 22.54 13.17 32.13
N ASN A 141 21.94 14.18 31.51
CA ASN A 141 22.24 15.60 31.75
C ASN A 141 21.31 16.25 32.80
N LYS A 142 20.58 15.47 33.58
CA LYS A 142 19.65 15.93 34.61
C LYS A 142 20.05 15.35 35.97
#